data_AF-A0A5D0X952-F1
#
_entry.id   AF-A0A5D0X952-F1
#
_cell.length_a   1.000
_cell.length_b   1.000
_cell.length_c   1.000
_cell.angle_alpha   90.00
_cell.angle_beta   90.00
_cell.angle_gamma   90.00
#
_symmetry.space_group_name_H-M   'P 1'
#
loop_
_entity.id
_entity.type
_entity.pdbx_description
1 polymer ?
#
loop_
_entity_poly.entity_id
_entity_poly.type
_entity_poly.pdbx_seq_one_letter_code
_entity_poly.pdbx_strand_id
1 'polypeptide(L)' 'MSRPTDEAILRHAVNIATPRRSRGYQPRWVAVMDTFAVGATVAQELCTRFGFNPDEMVRQ' A
#
# COMPACT_ATOMS: atom_id res chain seq x y z
N MET A 1 -20.87 -0.46 17.62
CA MET A 1 -19.48 -0.25 17.15
C MET A 1 -19.48 1.02 16.30
N SER A 2 -18.57 1.96 16.54
CA SER A 2 -18.45 3.17 15.70
C SER A 2 -17.86 2.81 14.34
N ARG A 3 -18.27 3.50 13.27
CA ARG A 3 -17.71 3.31 11.93
C ARG A 3 -16.23 3.73 11.93
N PRO A 4 -15.32 2.97 11.27
CA PRO A 4 -13.93 3.40 11.10
C PRO A 4 -13.85 4.74 10.36
N THR A 5 -12.87 5.57 10.70
CA THR A 5 -12.55 6.79 9.96
C THR A 5 -11.96 6.45 8.59
N ASP A 6 -12.10 7.35 7.62
CA ASP A 6 -11.49 7.17 6.29
C ASP A 6 -9.97 6.96 6.39
N GLU A 7 -9.32 7.65 7.31
CA GLU A 7 -7.89 7.48 7.58
C GLU A 7 -7.54 6.06 8.06
N ALA A 8 -8.34 5.49 8.97
CA ALA A 8 -8.12 4.13 9.44
C ALA A 8 -8.36 3.09 8.33
N ILE A 9 -9.35 3.32 7.48
CA ILE A 9 -9.65 2.47 6.32
C ILE A 9 -8.49 2.51 5.32
N LEU A 10 -7.99 3.71 4.99
CA LEU A 10 -6.87 3.90 4.07
C LEU A 10 -5.58 3.29 4.62
N ARG A 11 -5.27 3.53 5.90
CA ARG A 11 -4.12 2.90 6.57
C ARG A 11 -4.17 1.38 6.47
N HIS A 12 -5.34 0.80 6.72
CA HIS A 12 -5.53 -0.64 6.62
C HIS A 12 -5.31 -1.14 5.19
N ALA A 13 -5.93 -0.49 4.20
CA ALA A 13 -5.78 -0.85 2.80
C ALA A 13 -4.32 -0.76 2.31
N VAL A 14 -3.56 0.26 2.72
CA VAL A 14 -2.12 0.37 2.43
C VAL A 14 -1.32 -0.74 3.12
N ASN A 15 -1.67 -1.11 4.36
CA ASN A 15 -0.97 -2.15 5.10
C ASN A 15 -1.09 -3.53 4.44
N ILE A 16 -2.29 -3.87 3.95
CA ILE A 16 -2.62 -5.18 3.37
C ILE A 16 -2.36 -5.27 1.87
N ALA A 17 -1.90 -4.19 1.23
CA ALA A 17 -1.59 -4.18 -0.19
C ALA A 17 -0.51 -5.22 -0.49
N THR A 18 -0.82 -6.17 -1.37
CA THR A 18 0.09 -7.24 -1.77
C THR A 18 0.40 -7.17 -3.27
N PRO A 19 1.62 -7.51 -3.71
CA PRO A 19 1.95 -7.57 -5.13
C PRO A 19 1.08 -8.59 -5.86
N ARG A 20 0.90 -8.40 -7.17
CA ARG A 20 0.30 -9.43 -8.02
C ARG A 20 1.16 -10.70 -8.00
N ARG A 21 0.51 -11.89 -7.98
CA ARG A 21 1.17 -13.22 -7.98
C ARG A 21 2.30 -13.36 -8.99
N SER A 22 2.13 -12.80 -10.19
CA SER A 22 3.10 -12.90 -11.29
C SER A 22 4.38 -12.08 -11.09
N ARG A 23 4.40 -11.11 -10.17
CA ARG A 23 5.53 -10.20 -9.99
C ARG A 23 6.53 -10.64 -8.90
N GLY A 24 6.20 -11.65 -8.10
CA GLY A 24 7.08 -12.13 -7.03
C GLY A 24 7.34 -11.06 -5.97
N TYR A 25 8.60 -10.88 -5.59
CA TYR A 25 9.03 -9.92 -4.56
C TYR A 25 9.14 -8.52 -5.17
N GLN A 26 8.45 -7.54 -4.59
CA GLN A 26 8.38 -6.17 -5.11
C GLN A 26 8.43 -5.16 -3.97
N PRO A 27 8.87 -3.91 -4.21
CA PRO A 27 8.69 -2.84 -3.25
C PRO A 27 7.21 -2.65 -2.88
N ARG A 28 6.93 -2.33 -1.62
CA ARG A 28 5.57 -2.09 -1.10
C ARG A 28 4.82 -1.05 -1.93
N TRP A 29 5.50 -0.01 -2.39
CA TRP A 29 4.87 1.02 -3.22
C TRP A 29 4.26 0.45 -4.51
N VAL A 30 4.82 -0.62 -5.09
CA VAL A 30 4.26 -1.28 -6.29
C VAL A 30 2.93 -1.97 -5.96
N ALA A 31 2.84 -2.64 -4.81
CA ALA A 31 1.61 -3.27 -4.34
C ALA A 31 0.51 -2.24 -4.07
N VAL A 32 0.87 -1.10 -3.47
CA VAL A 32 -0.04 0.01 -3.22
C VAL A 32 -0.49 0.65 -4.53
N MET A 33 0.43 0.87 -5.47
CA MET A 33 0.13 1.40 -6.80
C MET A 33 -0.91 0.55 -7.53
N ASP A 34 -0.72 -0.78 -7.54
CA ASP A 34 -1.62 -1.72 -8.19
C ASP A 34 -3.00 -1.80 -7.46
N THR A 35 -3.01 -1.67 -6.13
CA THR A 35 -4.23 -1.76 -5.30
C THR A 35 -5.13 -0.52 -5.46
N PHE A 36 -4.54 0.67 -5.52
CA PHE A 36 -5.27 1.94 -5.59
C PHE A 36 -5.40 2.48 -7.03
N ALA A 37 -4.76 1.85 -8.02
CA ALA A 37 -4.72 2.30 -9.41
C ALA A 37 -4.21 3.75 -9.55
N VAL A 38 -3.10 4.07 -8.87
CA VAL A 38 -2.47 5.38 -8.85
C VAL A 38 -1.07 5.35 -9.49
N GLY A 39 -0.42 6.50 -9.62
CA GLY A 39 0.99 6.59 -10.03
C GLY A 39 1.98 6.30 -8.90
N ALA A 40 3.24 6.05 -9.26
CA ALA A 40 4.31 5.71 -8.31
C ALA A 40 4.50 6.75 -7.18
N THR A 41 4.50 8.04 -7.51
CA THR A 41 4.64 9.12 -6.52
C THR A 41 3.53 9.07 -5.46
N VAL A 42 2.28 8.89 -5.88
CA VAL A 42 1.13 8.82 -4.96
C VAL A 42 1.22 7.56 -4.10
N ALA A 43 1.62 6.42 -4.67
CA ALA A 43 1.76 5.17 -3.93
C ALA A 43 2.87 5.25 -2.86
N GLN A 44 3.99 5.87 -3.17
CA GLN A 44 5.06 6.12 -2.19
C GLN A 44 4.60 7.05 -1.08
N GLU A 45 3.91 8.14 -1.42
CA GLU A 45 3.37 9.08 -0.43
C GLU A 45 2.33 8.42 0.49
N LEU A 46 1.48 7.54 -0.04
CA LEU A 46 0.54 6.75 0.77
C LEU A 46 1.26 5.83 1.77
N CYS A 47 2.39 5.23 1.39
CA CYS A 47 3.21 4.45 2.31
C CYS A 47 3.77 5.34 3.42
N THR A 48 4.45 6.43 3.04
CA THR A 48 5.09 7.38 3.96
C THR A 48 4.08 8.01 4.92
N ARG A 49 2.92 8.44 4.42
CA ARG A 49 1.85 9.07 5.21
C ARG A 49 1.38 8.20 6.38
N PHE A 50 1.41 6.88 6.22
CA PHE A 50 1.01 5.94 7.27
C PHE A 50 2.18 5.28 8.01
N GLY A 51 3.41 5.71 7.74
CA GLY A 51 4.63 5.23 8.39
C GLY A 51 5.14 3.89 7.86
N PHE A 52 4.75 3.49 6.65
CA PHE A 52 5.28 2.31 5.97
C PHE A 52 6.50 2.69 5.12
N ASN A 53 7.52 1.83 5.11
CA ASN A 53 8.67 1.99 4.21
C ASN A 53 8.23 1.64 2.76
N PRO A 54 8.25 2.58 1.81
CA PRO A 54 7.84 2.32 0.42
C PRO A 54 8.72 1.27 -0.29
N ASP A 55 10.00 1.22 0.07
CA ASP A 55 11.01 0.35 -0.53
C ASP A 55 11.14 -1.00 0.20
N GLU A 56 10.35 -1.23 1.25
CA GLU A 56 10.24 -2.54 1.87
C GLU A 56 9.80 -3.55 0.82
N MET A 57 10.61 -4.58 0.64
CA MET A 57 10.26 -5.64 -0.29
C MET A 57 9.18 -6.54 0.35
N VAL A 58 8.04 -6.65 -0.32
CA VAL A 58 6.88 -7.44 0.10
C VAL A 58 6.60 -8.54 -0.92
N ARG A 59 6.04 -9.64 -0.43
CA ARG A 59 5.57 -10.77 -1.26
C ARG A 59 4.08 -10.95 -1.06
N GLN A 60 3.47 -11.72 -1.97
CA GLN A 60 2.09 -12.16 -1.81
C GLN A 60 1.87 -12.96 -0.52
#